data_AF-A0A6I9SJN3-F1
#
_entry.id   AF-A0A6I9SJN3-F1
#
_cell.length_a   1.000
_cell.length_b   1.000
_cell.length_c   1.000
_cell.angle_alpha   90.00
_cell.angle_beta   90.00
_cell.angle_gamma   90.00
#
_symmetry.space_group_name_H-M   'P 1'
#
loop_
_entity.id
_entity.type
_entity.pdbx_description
1 polymer ?
#
loop_
_entity_poly.entity_id
_entity_poly.type
_entity_poly.pdbx_seq_one_letter_code
_entity_poly.pdbx_strand_id
1 'polypeptide(L)'
;MHPATTANFSGFTFGPGVRMRTGGVDQGSNWVRMLIQLLPVILILLVNFLPSSEPVYSLSRSYSHDYRLTTQKGVNFYVKAAKFEQQYPPNSPERIAIEQRVEDDYHSVLVHNCRLEWQQLHWGYRRETPNCDALKRFEAMAQ
;
A
#
# COMPACT_ATOMS: atom_id res chain seq x y z
N MET A 1 -6.63 -58.06 25.70
CA MET A 1 -5.47 -57.16 25.48
C MET A 1 -5.49 -56.73 24.02
N HIS A 2 -5.72 -55.44 23.76
CA HIS A 2 -5.60 -54.84 22.42
C HIS A 2 -4.24 -54.13 22.34
N PRO A 3 -3.41 -54.34 21.30
CA PRO A 3 -2.26 -53.48 21.05
C PRO A 3 -2.63 -52.29 20.17
N ALA A 4 -1.86 -51.22 20.37
CA ALA A 4 -2.15 -49.83 20.05
C ALA A 4 -2.05 -49.45 18.57
N THR A 5 -2.78 -48.39 18.23
CA THR A 5 -2.55 -47.53 17.07
C THR A 5 -1.35 -46.61 17.32
N THR A 6 -0.40 -46.57 16.38
CA THR A 6 0.57 -45.47 16.26
C THR A 6 0.86 -45.16 14.80
N ALA A 7 0.78 -43.87 14.47
CA ALA A 7 0.77 -43.28 13.14
C ALA A 7 2.12 -43.40 12.40
N ASN A 8 2.06 -43.69 11.10
CA ASN A 8 3.20 -43.58 10.20
C ASN A 8 3.39 -42.12 9.78
N PHE A 9 4.37 -41.44 10.38
CA PHE A 9 4.93 -40.20 9.85
C PHE A 9 5.86 -40.53 8.68
N SER A 10 5.39 -40.36 7.44
CA SER A 10 6.25 -40.44 6.25
C SER A 10 6.93 -39.08 6.02
N GLY A 11 8.17 -38.98 6.47
CA GLY A 11 9.05 -37.83 6.31
C GLY A 11 9.36 -37.52 4.84
N PHE A 12 9.63 -36.23 4.59
CA PHE A 12 10.04 -35.72 3.29
C PHE A 12 11.45 -36.20 2.94
N THR A 13 11.64 -36.73 1.72
CA THR A 13 12.96 -37.04 1.16
C THR A 13 13.15 -36.25 -0.13
N PHE A 14 14.08 -35.28 -0.14
CA PHE A 14 14.56 -34.63 -1.35
C PHE A 14 15.77 -35.41 -1.87
N GLY A 15 15.64 -36.07 -3.03
CA GLY A 15 16.70 -36.85 -3.67
C GLY A 15 17.36 -36.11 -4.84
N PRO A 16 18.65 -36.39 -5.16
CA PRO A 16 19.35 -35.81 -6.29
C PRO A 16 19.03 -36.58 -7.57
N GLY A 17 18.42 -35.92 -8.54
CA GLY A 17 18.04 -36.60 -9.79
C GLY A 17 17.49 -35.65 -10.83
N VAL A 18 18.35 -34.82 -11.42
CA VAL A 18 18.00 -34.13 -12.68
C VAL A 18 17.94 -35.20 -13.78
N ARG A 19 16.74 -35.68 -14.09
CA ARG A 19 16.47 -36.39 -15.36
C ARG A 19 15.75 -35.42 -16.29
N MET A 20 16.52 -34.71 -17.12
CA MET A 20 15.98 -34.06 -18.31
C MET A 20 15.63 -35.14 -19.32
N ARG A 21 14.33 -35.42 -19.47
CA ARG A 21 13.81 -36.30 -20.51
C ARG A 21 13.58 -35.46 -21.77
N THR A 22 14.60 -35.39 -22.63
CA THR A 22 14.43 -34.95 -24.02
C THR A 22 13.79 -36.10 -24.81
N GLY A 23 12.53 -35.96 -25.20
CA GLY A 23 11.87 -36.93 -26.08
C GLY A 23 10.40 -36.62 -26.31
N GLY A 24 10.08 -36.17 -27.54
CA GLY A 24 8.72 -36.04 -28.06
C GLY A 24 8.46 -34.69 -28.73
N VAL A 25 8.59 -34.63 -30.05
CA VAL A 25 8.14 -33.50 -30.88
C VAL A 25 6.61 -33.56 -30.98
N ASP A 26 5.92 -33.17 -29.91
CA ASP A 26 4.50 -32.83 -29.96
C ASP A 26 4.38 -31.32 -30.24
N GLN A 27 4.36 -30.99 -31.53
CA GLN A 27 4.46 -29.63 -32.07
C GLN A 27 3.38 -28.65 -31.52
N GLY A 28 2.31 -29.15 -30.91
CA GLY A 28 1.25 -28.35 -30.27
C GLY A 28 1.41 -28.10 -28.77
N SER A 29 2.25 -28.83 -28.03
CA SER A 29 2.37 -28.74 -26.56
C SER A 29 3.66 -28.06 -26.08
N ASN A 30 4.68 -28.02 -26.93
CA ASN A 30 6.01 -27.49 -26.60
C ASN A 30 6.03 -25.96 -26.46
N TRP A 31 5.27 -25.24 -27.29
CA TRP A 31 5.19 -23.77 -27.22
C TRP A 31 4.45 -23.29 -25.96
N VAL A 32 3.43 -24.04 -25.51
CA VAL A 32 2.68 -23.73 -24.28
C VAL A 32 3.58 -23.87 -23.05
N ARG A 33 4.38 -24.93 -22.98
CA ARG A 33 5.34 -25.13 -21.88
C ARG A 33 6.45 -24.07 -21.88
N MET A 34 6.94 -23.70 -23.07
CA MET A 34 7.91 -22.61 -23.21
C MET A 34 7.31 -21.27 -22.77
N LEU A 35 6.05 -20.97 -23.13
CA LEU A 35 5.36 -19.76 -22.72
C LEU A 35 5.15 -19.70 -21.20
N ILE A 36 4.74 -20.82 -20.58
CA ILE A 36 4.59 -20.93 -19.13
C ILE A 36 5.93 -20.71 -18.41
N GLN A 37 7.04 -21.17 -18.99
CA GLN A 37 8.38 -20.98 -18.41
C GLN A 37 8.91 -19.55 -18.60
N LEU A 38 8.50 -18.85 -19.65
CA LEU A 38 8.80 -17.44 -19.89
C LEU A 38 7.87 -16.48 -19.12
N LEU A 39 6.69 -16.95 -18.71
CA LEU A 39 5.69 -16.19 -17.97
C LEU A 39 6.26 -15.46 -16.73
N PRO A 40 7.06 -16.07 -15.83
CA PRO A 40 7.63 -15.33 -14.69
C PRO A 40 8.54 -14.16 -15.11
N VAL A 41 9.32 -14.32 -16.19
CA VAL A 41 10.18 -13.25 -16.71
C VAL A 41 9.34 -12.14 -17.31
N ILE A 42 8.32 -12.49 -18.09
CA ILE A 42 7.38 -11.54 -18.69
C ILE A 42 6.63 -10.78 -17.58
N LEU A 43 6.17 -11.45 -16.52
CA LEU A 43 5.52 -10.81 -15.37
C LEU A 43 6.44 -9.81 -14.68
N ILE A 44 7.71 -10.17 -14.44
CA ILE A 44 8.69 -9.25 -13.85
C ILE A 44 8.90 -8.03 -14.75
N LEU A 45 9.05 -8.23 -16.05
CA LEU A 45 9.18 -7.13 -17.01
C LEU A 45 7.95 -6.23 -16.97
N LEU A 46 6.75 -6.80 -17.06
CA LEU A 46 5.50 -6.04 -17.04
C LEU A 46 5.35 -5.22 -15.76
N VAL A 47 5.64 -5.80 -14.60
CA VAL A 47 5.55 -5.09 -13.31
C VAL A 47 6.59 -3.97 -13.20
N ASN A 48 7.78 -4.12 -13.78
CA ASN A 48 8.78 -3.03 -13.83
C ASN A 48 8.36 -1.88 -14.74
N PHE A 49 7.58 -2.14 -15.79
CA PHE A 49 7.05 -1.12 -16.68
C PHE A 49 5.72 -0.53 -16.21
N LEU A 50 5.14 -0.99 -15.09
CA LEU A 50 4.00 -0.31 -14.49
C LEU A 50 4.50 1.00 -13.90
N PRO A 51 4.14 2.17 -14.48
CA PRO A 51 4.46 3.44 -13.85
C PRO A 51 3.79 3.44 -12.49
N SER A 52 4.59 3.63 -11.43
CA SER A 52 4.04 3.86 -10.10
C SER A 52 3.18 5.11 -10.21
N SER A 53 1.87 4.96 -10.09
CA SER A 53 0.93 6.07 -10.06
C SER A 53 1.19 6.87 -8.79
N GLU A 54 2.20 7.74 -8.83
CA GLU A 54 2.52 8.60 -7.73
C GLU A 54 1.33 9.52 -7.47
N PRO A 55 0.85 9.62 -6.22
CA PRO A 55 -0.31 10.44 -5.90
C PRO A 55 0.01 11.92 -6.19
N VAL A 56 -1.03 12.71 -6.46
CA VAL A 56 -0.88 14.14 -6.78
C VAL A 56 -0.40 14.94 -5.56
N TYR A 57 -0.66 14.42 -4.35
CA TYR A 57 -0.27 14.99 -3.07
C TYR A 57 0.15 13.91 -2.07
N SER A 58 0.76 14.34 -0.96
CA SER A 58 1.08 13.52 0.20
C SER A 58 0.81 14.30 1.49
N LEU A 59 0.28 13.64 2.53
CA LEU A 59 0.12 14.26 3.86
C LEU A 59 1.45 14.40 4.61
N SER A 60 2.45 13.60 4.24
CA SER A 60 3.80 13.65 4.80
C SER A 60 4.80 14.12 3.76
N ARG A 61 5.85 14.79 4.23
CA ARG A 61 6.94 15.25 3.36
C ARG A 61 7.69 14.05 2.82
N SER A 62 7.89 14.02 1.50
CA SER A 62 8.72 13.02 0.83
C SER A 62 9.69 13.72 -0.13
N TYR A 63 10.71 13.01 -0.62
CA TYR A 63 11.67 13.61 -1.56
C TYR A 63 11.01 14.08 -2.86
N SER A 64 9.97 13.38 -3.32
CA SER A 64 9.19 13.78 -4.50
C SER A 64 8.15 14.86 -4.20
N HIS A 65 7.71 15.00 -2.94
CA HIS A 65 6.70 15.98 -2.50
C HIS A 65 7.28 16.85 -1.39
N ASP A 66 8.01 17.89 -1.77
CA ASP A 66 8.72 18.79 -0.88
C ASP A 66 8.00 20.14 -0.68
N TYR A 67 7.15 20.53 -1.63
CA TYR A 67 6.42 21.79 -1.60
C TYR A 67 5.19 21.71 -0.71
N ARG A 68 5.22 22.44 0.42
CA ARG A 68 4.15 22.46 1.42
C ARG A 68 3.07 23.47 1.05
N LEU A 69 1.84 22.99 1.00
CA LEU A 69 0.62 23.79 0.89
C LEU A 69 -0.29 23.52 2.08
N THR A 70 -1.20 24.45 2.34
CA THR A 70 -2.12 24.37 3.47
C THR A 70 -3.54 24.53 2.93
N THR A 71 -4.45 23.64 3.32
CA THR A 71 -5.87 23.75 2.96
C THR A 71 -6.56 24.88 3.73
N GLN A 72 -7.80 25.20 3.36
CA GLN A 72 -8.62 26.18 4.08
C GLN A 72 -8.84 25.80 5.56
N LYS A 73 -8.93 24.50 5.87
CA LYS A 73 -9.03 23.99 7.25
C LYS A 73 -7.68 23.84 7.97
N GLY A 74 -6.59 24.37 7.41
CA GLY A 74 -5.27 24.36 8.06
C GLY A 74 -4.51 23.03 7.95
N VAL A 75 -4.94 22.10 7.10
CA VAL A 75 -4.24 20.83 6.89
C VAL A 75 -3.05 21.04 5.97
N ASN A 76 -1.87 20.64 6.42
CA ASN A 76 -0.67 20.71 5.59
C ASN A 76 -0.57 19.49 4.68
N PHE A 77 -0.34 19.72 3.39
CA PHE A 77 -0.07 18.68 2.41
C PHE A 77 1.09 19.07 1.51
N TYR A 78 1.70 18.09 0.88
CA TYR A 78 2.90 18.23 0.10
C TYR A 78 2.64 17.83 -1.34
N VAL A 79 3.11 18.63 -2.28
CA VAL A 79 2.93 18.43 -3.72
C VAL A 79 4.27 18.54 -4.45
N LYS A 80 4.27 18.16 -5.72
CA LYS A 80 5.43 18.33 -6.61
C LYS A 80 5.51 19.79 -7.08
N ALA A 81 6.53 20.53 -6.64
CA ALA A 81 6.66 21.98 -6.88
C ALA A 81 6.52 22.41 -8.36
N ALA A 82 7.02 21.59 -9.30
CA ALA A 82 7.26 22.03 -10.67
C ALA A 82 6.01 22.31 -11.51
N LYS A 83 4.85 21.72 -11.19
CA LYS A 83 3.65 21.79 -12.06
C LYS A 83 2.34 21.98 -11.33
N PHE A 84 2.34 21.87 -10.00
CA PHE A 84 1.11 21.83 -9.23
C PHE A 84 0.32 23.14 -9.33
N GLU A 85 0.94 24.29 -9.04
CA GLU A 85 0.28 25.61 -9.08
C GLU A 85 -0.20 25.99 -10.50
N GLN A 86 0.49 25.50 -11.53
CA GLN A 86 0.11 25.75 -12.92
C GLN A 86 -1.06 24.87 -13.37
N GLN A 87 -1.13 23.62 -12.92
CA GLN A 87 -2.21 22.69 -13.25
C GLN A 87 -3.47 22.91 -12.40
N TYR A 88 -3.29 23.35 -11.16
CA TYR A 88 -4.34 23.53 -10.17
C TYR A 88 -4.26 24.93 -9.57
N PRO A 89 -4.67 25.97 -10.34
CA PRO A 89 -4.63 27.33 -9.85
C PRO A 89 -5.50 27.51 -8.60
N PRO A 90 -5.19 28.49 -7.74
CA PRO A 90 -5.98 28.76 -6.55
C PRO A 90 -7.44 29.07 -6.93
N ASN A 91 -8.38 28.53 -6.14
CA ASN A 91 -9.84 28.62 -6.35
C ASN A 91 -10.39 27.89 -7.58
N SER A 92 -9.59 27.07 -8.28
CA SER A 92 -10.14 26.20 -9.32
C SER A 92 -11.01 25.09 -8.69
N PRO A 93 -12.06 24.60 -9.38
CA PRO A 93 -12.88 23.52 -8.86
C PRO A 93 -12.07 22.23 -8.64
N GLU A 94 -11.07 21.97 -9.48
CA GLU A 94 -10.14 20.85 -9.32
C GLU A 94 -9.27 21.01 -8.07
N ARG A 95 -8.78 22.23 -7.81
CA ARG A 95 -8.01 22.55 -6.61
C ARG A 95 -8.84 22.35 -5.35
N ILE A 96 -10.10 22.81 -5.33
CA ILE A 96 -11.02 22.61 -4.21
C ILE A 96 -11.29 21.12 -3.98
N ALA A 97 -11.52 20.34 -5.04
CA ALA A 97 -11.74 18.90 -4.93
C ALA A 97 -10.50 18.17 -4.36
N ILE A 98 -9.29 18.60 -4.72
CA ILE A 98 -8.05 18.06 -4.14
C ILE A 98 -7.95 18.42 -2.66
N GLU A 99 -8.17 19.69 -2.29
CA GLU A 99 -8.12 20.12 -0.89
C GLU A 99 -9.17 19.40 -0.02
N GLN A 100 -10.38 19.21 -0.53
CA GLN A 100 -11.40 18.40 0.15
C GLN A 100 -10.94 16.96 0.37
N ARG A 101 -10.36 16.32 -0.66
CA ARG A 101 -9.84 14.95 -0.52
C ARG A 101 -8.68 14.88 0.47
N VAL A 102 -7.80 15.88 0.48
CA VAL A 102 -6.71 16.00 1.46
C VAL A 102 -7.28 16.07 2.88
N GLU A 103 -8.33 16.85 3.09
CA GLU A 103 -9.01 16.98 4.38
C GLU A 103 -9.68 15.67 4.82
N ASP A 104 -10.36 14.99 3.91
CA ASP A 104 -11.00 13.69 4.16
C ASP A 104 -9.97 12.61 4.52
N ASP A 105 -8.86 12.55 3.77
CA ASP A 105 -7.76 11.62 4.04
C ASP A 105 -7.12 11.92 5.39
N TYR A 106 -6.87 13.19 5.71
CA TYR A 106 -6.31 13.60 6.99
C TYR A 106 -7.23 13.22 8.16
N HIS A 107 -8.53 13.47 8.02
CA HIS A 107 -9.53 13.04 8.99
C HIS A 107 -9.51 11.51 9.19
N SER A 108 -9.47 10.74 8.10
CA SER A 108 -9.44 9.27 8.17
C SER A 108 -8.22 8.75 8.95
N VAL A 109 -7.05 9.37 8.74
CA VAL A 109 -5.80 9.05 9.44
C VAL A 109 -5.91 9.39 10.92
N LEU A 110 -6.48 10.55 11.27
CA LEU A 110 -6.69 10.94 12.66
C LEU A 110 -7.66 10.00 13.39
N VAL A 111 -8.77 9.62 12.77
CA VAL A 111 -9.72 8.65 13.33
C VAL A 111 -9.05 7.29 13.56
N HIS A 112 -8.31 6.81 12.57
CA HIS A 112 -7.58 5.55 12.68
C HIS A 112 -6.56 5.58 13.81
N ASN A 113 -5.72 6.61 13.85
CA ASN A 113 -4.70 6.77 14.89
C ASN A 113 -5.33 6.95 16.28
N CYS A 114 -6.40 7.74 16.39
CA CYS A 114 -7.13 7.91 17.65
C CYS A 114 -7.66 6.58 18.19
N ARG A 115 -8.18 5.70 17.32
CA ARG A 115 -8.61 4.35 17.71
C ARG A 115 -7.44 3.52 18.26
N LEU A 116 -6.28 3.56 17.61
CA LEU A 116 -5.08 2.87 18.08
C LEU A 116 -4.57 3.41 19.43
N GLU A 117 -4.61 4.73 19.60
CA GLU A 117 -4.26 5.39 20.86
C GLU A 117 -5.18 4.97 22.00
N TRP A 118 -6.49 4.95 21.74
CA TRP A 118 -7.47 4.46 22.70
C TRP A 118 -7.19 3.03 23.12
N GLN A 119 -6.85 2.15 22.18
CA GLN A 119 -6.46 0.78 22.52
C GLN A 119 -5.24 0.76 23.45
N GLN A 120 -4.19 1.52 23.12
CA GLN A 120 -2.98 1.60 23.96
C GLN A 120 -3.23 2.19 25.35
N LEU A 121 -4.18 3.12 25.47
CA LEU A 121 -4.56 3.73 26.74
C LEU A 121 -5.21 2.72 27.70
N HIS A 122 -6.09 1.85 27.19
CA HIS A 122 -6.73 0.80 28.00
C HIS A 122 -5.73 -0.20 28.58
N TRP A 123 -4.62 -0.46 27.88
CA TRP A 123 -3.53 -1.32 28.35
C TRP A 123 -2.55 -0.59 29.28
N GLY A 124 -2.73 0.72 29.52
CA GLY A 124 -1.84 1.52 30.36
C GLY A 124 -0.50 1.89 29.72
N TYR A 125 -0.30 1.62 28.41
CA TYR A 125 0.96 1.94 27.70
C TYR A 125 1.13 3.43 27.41
N ARG A 126 0.03 4.20 27.40
CA ARG A 126 0.05 5.63 27.04
C ARG A 126 -0.91 6.41 27.94
N ARG A 127 -0.50 7.62 28.36
CA ARG A 127 -1.33 8.54 29.17
C ARG A 127 -1.99 9.67 28.35
N GLU A 128 -1.47 9.93 27.15
CA GLU A 128 -1.90 11.04 26.30
C GLU A 128 -2.41 10.53 24.96
N THR A 129 -3.41 11.21 24.38
CA THR A 129 -4.03 10.86 23.08
C THR A 129 -3.94 12.04 22.10
N PRO A 130 -2.73 12.38 21.63
CA PRO A 130 -2.52 13.56 20.80
C PRO A 130 -3.28 13.51 19.47
N ASN A 131 -3.47 12.33 18.87
CA ASN A 131 -4.23 12.22 17.62
C ASN A 131 -5.74 12.39 17.86
N CYS A 132 -6.26 11.88 18.98
CA CYS A 132 -7.66 12.13 19.36
C CYS A 132 -7.93 13.61 19.66
N ASP A 133 -7.00 14.31 20.30
CA ASP A 133 -7.16 15.75 20.56
C ASP A 133 -7.05 16.57 19.27
N ALA A 134 -6.17 16.18 18.35
CA ALA A 134 -6.09 16.76 17.01
C ALA A 134 -7.38 16.54 16.21
N LEU A 135 -7.99 15.35 16.29
CA LEU A 135 -9.27 15.05 15.65
C LEU A 135 -10.39 15.97 16.13
N LYS A 136 -10.55 16.12 17.45
CA LYS A 136 -11.56 17.02 18.03
C LYS A 136 -11.38 18.47 17.56
N ARG A 137 -10.14 18.95 17.49
CA ARG A 137 -9.82 20.30 16.99
C ARG A 137 -10.16 20.42 15.50
N PHE A 138 -9.86 19.39 14.72
CA PHE A 138 -10.16 19.36 13.29
C PHE A 138 -11.68 19.39 13.03
N GLU A 139 -12.46 18.59 13.75
CA GLU A 139 -13.92 18.59 13.67
C GLU A 139 -14.52 19.94 14.10
N ALA A 140 -13.96 20.57 15.14
CA ALA A 140 -14.39 21.88 15.61
C ALA A 140 -14.12 23.02 14.60
N MET A 141 -13.14 22.87 13.71
CA MET A 141 -12.86 23.81 12.62
C MET A 141 -13.72 23.58 11.37
N ALA A 142 -14.44 22.46 11.30
CA ALA A 142 -15.31 22.11 10.17
C ALA A 142 -16.77 22.61 10.33
N GLN A 143 -17.10 23.17 11.50
CA GLN A 143 -18.37 23.88 11.80
C GLN A 143 -18.25 25.37 11.52
#